data_AF-A0A2W0BTP2-F1
#
_entry.id   AF-A0A2W0BTP2-F1
#
_cell.length_a   1.000
_cell.length_b   1.000
_cell.length_c   1.000
_cell.angle_alpha   90.00
_cell.angle_beta   90.00
_cell.angle_gamma   90.00
#
_symmetry.space_group_name_H-M   'P 1'
#
loop_
_entity.id
_entity.type
_entity.pdbx_description
1 polymer ?
#
loop_
_entity_poly.entity_id
_entity_poly.type
_entity_poly.pdbx_seq_one_letter_code
_entity_poly.pdbx_strand_id
1 'polypeptide(L)'
;MHWAAKTGRTLRALGLQALRRLGLLTALAASLFLVAGTVQRHDLFQVSAVVPKQDCEHFLPYSSDANHIWNRVHRRLLERRDRDGRLWGCDDVDPLLWQNTNHLLHGYTYKETVGLLDEFTRTHAEQLIRDPLARAIFQRDLWAVFDWLAGPLNGHEEQRAQLERRLAAIIKAVALTPDEIRHLPDNFAALRGSTTSDDFALPDPAAGWRLIGRDDGTPIAPIHSYPFRRSLFLVYMKLPPGGPEPAAYLEAMRAYSREHPGSECIAPVRHCNPPQFPVGTQLALVRRALLVDTTGRPVVSPITESVQLRRYLEIPAQFTIDWRGVMQRRAEFQMTRRGLRRGDIALRRIAEDESQFQVFLTHGFDFEGPSVTLKRCSNCHQGIGVISFTSYSREQFENEHTFIMVHASDEGDESKAAITYLESRESWKLLQRRMR
;
A
#
# COMPACT_ATOMS: atom_id res chain seq x y z
N MET A 1 -46.63 -60.06 35.57
CA MET A 1 -46.03 -61.39 35.38
C MET A 1 -46.36 -61.89 33.97
N HIS A 2 -45.31 -62.28 33.23
CA HIS A 2 -45.20 -63.15 32.02
C HIS A 2 -46.30 -63.18 30.92
N TRP A 3 -45.96 -62.74 29.68
CA TRP A 3 -45.58 -63.51 28.45
C TRP A 3 -46.80 -64.21 27.77
N ALA A 4 -47.05 -64.23 26.45
CA ALA A 4 -46.40 -63.68 25.25
C ALA A 4 -47.28 -63.86 23.97
N ALA A 5 -46.94 -63.07 22.92
CA ALA A 5 -47.00 -63.32 21.45
C ALA A 5 -48.37 -63.67 20.80
N LYS A 6 -48.71 -63.38 19.53
CA LYS A 6 -48.17 -62.78 18.28
C LYS A 6 -49.45 -62.59 17.40
N THR A 7 -49.66 -61.58 16.55
CA THR A 7 -49.35 -61.57 15.10
C THR A 7 -50.05 -60.38 14.40
N GLY A 8 -49.42 -59.81 13.37
CA GLY A 8 -50.05 -59.42 12.09
C GLY A 8 -50.64 -58.01 11.94
N ARG A 9 -50.05 -57.20 11.04
CA ARG A 9 -50.71 -56.03 10.41
C ARG A 9 -50.21 -55.79 9.00
N THR A 10 -51.13 -55.58 8.07
CA THR A 10 -51.03 -54.62 6.95
C THR A 10 -52.45 -54.25 6.46
N LEU A 11 -52.74 -52.95 6.40
CA LEU A 11 -53.92 -52.29 5.80
C LEU A 11 -53.36 -51.20 4.85
N ARG A 12 -53.66 -51.26 3.55
CA ARG A 12 -54.73 -50.56 2.79
C ARG A 12 -54.68 -49.02 2.82
N ALA A 13 -54.56 -48.46 1.61
CA ALA A 13 -54.91 -47.09 1.25
C ALA A 13 -55.95 -47.13 0.10
N LEU A 14 -56.86 -46.15 0.07
CA LEU A 14 -57.95 -45.99 -0.90
C LEU A 14 -58.21 -44.50 -1.21
N GLY A 15 -58.42 -44.20 -2.51
CA GLY A 15 -59.28 -43.14 -3.08
C GLY A 15 -58.79 -41.69 -3.02
N LEU A 16 -59.10 -40.77 -3.95
CA LEU A 16 -60.01 -40.77 -5.11
C LEU A 16 -59.70 -39.52 -6.02
N GLN A 17 -60.23 -39.56 -7.25
CA GLN A 17 -60.39 -38.60 -8.39
C GLN A 17 -60.75 -37.13 -8.03
N ALA A 18 -60.86 -36.08 -8.88
CA ALA A 18 -60.43 -35.61 -10.21
C ALA A 18 -61.35 -34.38 -10.53
N LEU A 19 -60.88 -33.21 -11.02
CA LEU A 19 -61.67 -32.25 -11.86
C LEU A 19 -60.90 -30.97 -12.29
N ARG A 20 -61.22 -30.49 -13.50
CA ARG A 20 -60.62 -29.38 -14.29
C ARG A 20 -61.23 -27.99 -13.94
N ARG A 21 -60.45 -26.90 -14.05
CA ARG A 21 -60.64 -25.72 -14.96
C ARG A 21 -59.84 -24.46 -14.50
N LEU A 22 -59.52 -23.64 -15.52
CA LEU A 22 -58.74 -22.39 -15.55
C LEU A 22 -59.09 -21.33 -14.49
N GLY A 23 -58.07 -20.56 -14.06
CA GLY A 23 -58.19 -19.24 -13.45
C GLY A 23 -56.82 -18.61 -13.18
N LEU A 24 -56.56 -17.46 -13.79
CA LEU A 24 -55.34 -16.65 -13.64
C LEU A 24 -55.36 -15.84 -12.31
N LEU A 25 -54.15 -15.48 -11.84
CA LEU A 25 -53.78 -14.40 -10.90
C LEU A 25 -53.51 -14.74 -9.41
N THR A 26 -52.21 -14.62 -9.10
CA THR A 26 -51.57 -13.93 -7.94
C THR A 26 -51.65 -14.49 -6.52
N ALA A 27 -50.43 -14.83 -6.05
CA ALA A 27 -49.84 -14.59 -4.72
C ALA A 27 -50.35 -15.41 -3.52
N LEU A 28 -49.53 -16.37 -3.05
CA LEU A 28 -48.81 -16.25 -1.78
C LEU A 28 -47.81 -17.39 -1.59
N ALA A 29 -46.67 -17.02 -1.02
CA ALA A 29 -45.50 -17.83 -0.74
C ALA A 29 -45.76 -18.98 0.25
N ALA A 30 -45.03 -20.09 0.10
CA ALA A 30 -44.24 -20.69 1.18
C ALA A 30 -43.54 -21.98 0.73
N SER A 31 -42.20 -21.92 0.79
CA SER A 31 -41.33 -22.96 1.34
C SER A 31 -40.76 -24.06 0.44
N LEU A 32 -39.44 -23.92 0.29
CA LEU A 32 -38.39 -24.94 0.46
C LEU A 32 -38.40 -26.14 -0.51
N PHE A 33 -37.43 -26.14 -1.42
CA PHE A 33 -36.31 -27.08 -1.30
C PHE A 33 -35.03 -26.42 -1.81
N LEU A 34 -34.05 -26.28 -0.91
CA LEU A 34 -32.68 -25.91 -1.19
C LEU A 34 -32.07 -26.90 -2.18
N VAL A 35 -31.56 -26.40 -3.30
CA VAL A 35 -30.34 -26.95 -3.88
C VAL A 35 -29.29 -25.87 -3.74
N ALA A 36 -28.43 -26.06 -2.74
CA ALA A 36 -27.23 -25.29 -2.55
C ALA A 36 -26.30 -25.50 -3.76
N GLY A 37 -26.44 -24.65 -4.76
CA GLY A 37 -25.40 -24.41 -5.76
C GLY A 37 -24.41 -23.42 -5.17
N THR A 38 -23.42 -23.91 -4.43
CA THR A 38 -22.21 -23.16 -4.12
C THR A 38 -21.48 -22.88 -5.43
N VAL A 39 -21.82 -21.77 -6.09
CA VAL A 39 -20.98 -21.19 -7.14
C VAL A 39 -19.81 -20.55 -6.43
N GLN A 40 -18.76 -21.34 -6.27
CA GLN A 40 -17.44 -20.87 -5.88
C GLN A 40 -16.91 -20.05 -7.07
N ARG A 41 -17.23 -18.75 -7.12
CA ARG A 41 -16.58 -17.82 -8.03
C ARG A 41 -15.13 -17.66 -7.58
N HIS A 42 -14.27 -18.55 -8.04
CA HIS A 42 -12.88 -18.21 -8.26
C HIS A 42 -12.83 -17.31 -9.50
N ASP A 43 -13.29 -16.07 -9.37
CA ASP A 43 -13.04 -15.05 -10.38
C ASP A 43 -11.53 -14.79 -10.32
N LEU A 44 -10.78 -15.42 -11.21
CA LEU A 44 -9.41 -15.04 -11.52
C LEU A 44 -9.46 -13.61 -12.02
N PHE A 45 -9.14 -12.64 -11.14
CA PHE A 45 -8.92 -11.28 -11.58
C PHE A 45 -7.68 -11.28 -12.49
N GLN A 46 -7.91 -11.18 -13.80
CA GLN A 46 -6.87 -10.83 -14.75
C GLN A 46 -6.44 -9.39 -14.48
N VAL A 47 -5.62 -9.16 -13.47
CA VAL A 47 -4.80 -7.94 -13.37
C VAL A 47 -3.60 -8.09 -14.30
N SER A 48 -3.90 -8.32 -15.58
CA SER A 48 -2.92 -8.40 -16.65
C SER A 48 -3.36 -7.47 -17.75
N ALA A 49 -3.09 -6.18 -17.53
CA ALA A 49 -3.08 -5.21 -18.61
C ALA A 49 -1.68 -4.59 -18.58
N VAL A 50 -0.89 -4.88 -19.61
CA VAL A 50 0.25 -4.04 -19.98
C VAL A 50 -0.32 -2.64 -20.14
N VAL A 51 0.02 -1.74 -19.22
CA VAL A 51 -0.57 -0.40 -19.24
C VAL A 51 0.20 0.46 -20.22
N PRO A 52 -0.51 1.18 -21.10
CA PRO A 52 0.13 2.09 -22.03
C PRO A 52 0.98 3.13 -21.29
N LYS A 53 2.08 3.55 -21.91
CA LYS A 53 2.90 4.71 -21.52
C LYS A 53 2.00 5.82 -20.96
N GLN A 54 2.27 6.30 -19.73
CA GLN A 54 1.55 7.41 -19.11
C GLN A 54 1.30 8.53 -20.13
N ASP A 55 0.02 8.73 -20.46
CA ASP A 55 -0.44 9.84 -21.28
C ASP A 55 -0.64 11.05 -20.38
N CYS A 56 0.47 11.71 -20.05
CA CYS A 56 0.47 12.89 -19.20
C CYS A 56 -0.14 14.12 -19.89
N GLU A 57 -0.09 14.19 -21.22
CA GLU A 57 -0.60 15.36 -21.96
C GLU A 57 -2.12 15.53 -21.81
N HIS A 58 -2.85 14.41 -21.68
CA HIS A 58 -4.30 14.41 -21.47
C HIS A 58 -4.69 14.02 -20.04
N PHE A 59 -3.74 14.02 -19.10
CA PHE A 59 -4.03 13.66 -17.72
C PHE A 59 -4.60 14.85 -16.93
N LEU A 60 -5.90 14.78 -16.66
CA LEU A 60 -6.65 15.81 -15.94
C LEU A 60 -7.28 15.23 -14.66
N PRO A 61 -6.52 15.13 -13.56
CA PRO A 61 -6.94 14.37 -12.38
C PRO A 61 -8.13 15.00 -11.64
N TYR A 62 -8.40 16.30 -11.78
CA TYR A 62 -9.38 17.00 -10.91
C TYR A 62 -10.61 17.52 -11.63
N SER A 63 -10.44 18.10 -12.81
CA SER A 63 -11.52 18.70 -13.61
C SER A 63 -11.31 18.40 -15.09
N SER A 64 -12.39 18.29 -15.87
CA SER A 64 -12.30 18.20 -17.33
C SER A 64 -11.79 19.50 -17.98
N ASP A 65 -11.88 20.62 -17.28
CA ASP A 65 -11.22 21.86 -17.70
C ASP A 65 -9.71 21.77 -17.44
N ALA A 66 -8.94 21.74 -18.53
CA ALA A 66 -7.48 21.69 -18.48
C ALA A 66 -6.87 22.90 -17.75
N ASN A 67 -7.56 24.05 -17.73
CA ASN A 67 -7.14 25.28 -17.07
C ASN A 67 -7.66 25.41 -15.64
N HIS A 68 -8.41 24.41 -15.14
CA HIS A 68 -8.84 24.39 -13.75
C HIS A 68 -7.64 24.48 -12.82
N ILE A 69 -7.74 25.33 -11.79
CA ILE A 69 -6.59 25.68 -10.95
C ILE A 69 -5.99 24.48 -10.21
N TRP A 70 -6.79 23.49 -9.82
CA TRP A 70 -6.27 22.23 -9.24
C TRP A 70 -5.41 21.44 -10.22
N ASN A 71 -5.82 21.35 -11.49
CA ASN A 71 -5.02 20.70 -12.54
C ASN A 71 -3.72 21.49 -12.75
N ARG A 72 -3.80 22.83 -12.83
CA ARG A 72 -2.61 23.69 -12.96
C ARG A 72 -1.61 23.49 -11.81
N VAL A 73 -2.09 23.45 -10.57
CA VAL A 73 -1.23 23.19 -9.39
C VAL A 73 -0.59 21.81 -9.47
N HIS A 74 -1.37 20.78 -9.76
CA HIS A 74 -0.85 19.41 -9.90
C HIS A 74 0.23 19.32 -10.97
N ARG A 75 -0.02 19.85 -12.18
CA ARG A 75 0.99 19.87 -13.25
C ARG A 75 2.26 20.59 -12.82
N ARG A 76 2.11 21.76 -12.18
CA ARG A 76 3.26 22.55 -11.72
C ARG A 76 4.12 21.82 -10.69
N LEU A 77 3.50 21.03 -9.82
CA LEU A 77 4.18 20.40 -8.70
C LEU A 77 4.73 19.01 -9.02
N LEU A 78 4.02 18.22 -9.83
CA LEU A 78 4.31 16.80 -10.04
C LEU A 78 4.88 16.48 -11.42
N GLU A 79 4.55 17.27 -12.45
CA GLU A 79 5.01 16.96 -13.79
C GLU A 79 6.44 17.44 -14.02
N ARG A 80 7.25 16.56 -14.60
CA ARG A 80 8.66 16.81 -14.90
C ARG A 80 8.91 16.57 -16.38
N ARG A 81 9.70 17.44 -17.01
CA ARG A 81 10.24 17.21 -18.36
C ARG A 81 11.69 16.79 -18.28
N ASP A 82 12.02 15.68 -18.91
CA ASP A 82 13.42 15.26 -19.06
C ASP A 82 14.17 16.13 -20.09
N ARG A 83 15.44 15.79 -20.35
CA ARG A 83 16.29 16.53 -21.30
C ARG A 83 15.77 16.48 -22.74
N ASP A 84 14.97 15.47 -23.08
CA ASP A 84 14.35 15.29 -24.40
C ASP A 84 12.96 15.95 -24.47
N GLY A 85 12.54 16.63 -23.40
CA GLY A 85 11.26 17.33 -23.31
C GLY A 85 10.06 16.42 -23.02
N ARG A 86 10.27 15.12 -22.83
CA ARG A 86 9.20 14.16 -22.53
C ARG A 86 8.70 14.37 -21.09
N LEU A 87 7.38 14.31 -20.94
CA LEU A 87 6.68 14.54 -19.68
C LEU A 87 6.59 13.25 -18.83
N TRP A 88 6.76 13.39 -17.52
CA TRP A 88 6.77 12.32 -16.51
C TRP A 88 6.09 12.76 -15.22
N GLY A 89 5.69 11.81 -14.37
CA GLY A 89 5.25 12.08 -13.00
C GLY A 89 3.76 12.41 -12.82
N CYS A 90 3.00 12.54 -13.90
CA CYS A 90 1.60 12.99 -13.85
C CYS A 90 0.69 12.06 -13.04
N ASP A 91 0.84 10.74 -13.15
CA ASP A 91 0.00 9.76 -12.44
C ASP A 91 0.78 8.96 -11.38
N ASP A 92 1.97 9.43 -10.99
CA ASP A 92 2.85 8.75 -10.01
C ASP A 92 2.47 9.14 -8.58
N VAL A 93 2.37 8.17 -7.67
CA VAL A 93 2.00 8.42 -6.26
C VAL A 93 2.97 9.39 -5.58
N ASP A 94 4.26 9.27 -5.86
CA ASP A 94 5.30 10.12 -5.31
C ASP A 94 5.84 11.07 -6.38
N PRO A 95 6.01 12.37 -6.05
CA PRO A 95 6.58 13.34 -6.98
C PRO A 95 8.01 12.95 -7.36
N LEU A 96 8.38 13.24 -8.60
CA LEU A 96 9.75 13.16 -9.09
C LEU A 96 10.59 14.33 -8.56
N LEU A 97 10.78 14.36 -7.23
CA LEU A 97 11.54 15.35 -6.48
C LEU A 97 12.67 14.68 -5.72
N TRP A 98 13.86 14.68 -6.34
CA TRP A 98 15.07 14.17 -5.72
C TRP A 98 15.62 15.11 -4.64
N GLN A 99 16.46 14.57 -3.78
CA GLN A 99 17.07 15.30 -2.67
C GLN A 99 17.69 16.65 -3.11
N ASN A 100 18.45 16.67 -4.21
CA ASN A 100 19.20 17.85 -4.65
C ASN A 100 18.56 18.57 -5.85
N THR A 101 17.28 18.30 -6.16
CA THR A 101 16.61 19.01 -7.26
C THR A 101 16.37 20.48 -6.93
N ASN A 102 16.49 21.35 -7.93
CA ASN A 102 16.13 22.77 -7.82
C ASN A 102 14.86 23.11 -8.62
N HIS A 103 14.14 22.09 -9.10
CA HIS A 103 13.01 22.24 -10.02
C HIS A 103 12.00 23.32 -9.59
N LEU A 104 11.61 23.34 -8.32
CA LEU A 104 10.63 24.30 -7.78
C LEU A 104 11.26 25.54 -7.10
N LEU A 105 12.59 25.61 -6.99
CA LEU A 105 13.28 26.55 -6.09
C LEU A 105 14.04 27.66 -6.80
N HIS A 106 14.11 27.63 -8.13
CA HIS A 106 14.93 28.57 -8.89
C HIS A 106 14.15 29.33 -9.98
N GLY A 107 14.58 30.56 -10.22
CA GLY A 107 14.23 31.36 -11.39
C GLY A 107 12.72 31.55 -11.61
N TYR A 108 12.30 31.38 -12.86
CA TYR A 108 10.92 31.59 -13.29
C TYR A 108 9.97 30.53 -12.71
N THR A 109 10.38 29.26 -12.65
CA THR A 109 9.56 28.18 -12.10
C THR A 109 9.15 28.42 -10.66
N TYR A 110 10.06 28.93 -9.82
CA TYR A 110 9.76 29.32 -8.45
C TYR A 110 8.70 30.43 -8.40
N LYS A 111 8.88 31.51 -9.17
CA LYS A 111 7.95 32.66 -9.20
C LYS A 111 6.55 32.24 -9.65
N GLU A 112 6.47 31.40 -10.69
CA GLU A 112 5.18 30.88 -11.16
C GLU A 112 4.51 29.97 -10.15
N THR A 113 5.28 29.11 -9.45
CA THR A 113 4.74 28.23 -8.41
C THR A 113 4.16 29.06 -7.28
N VAL A 114 4.90 30.07 -6.80
CA VAL A 114 4.41 31.02 -5.78
C VAL A 114 3.13 31.71 -6.24
N GLY A 115 3.13 32.31 -7.44
CA GLY A 115 1.97 33.01 -7.96
C GLY A 115 0.74 32.12 -8.10
N LEU A 116 0.93 30.85 -8.50
CA LEU A 116 -0.16 29.88 -8.64
C LEU A 116 -0.74 29.44 -7.29
N LEU A 117 0.09 29.21 -6.28
CA LEU A 117 -0.39 28.86 -4.93
C LEU A 117 -1.07 30.07 -4.25
N ASP A 118 -0.59 31.28 -4.52
CA ASP A 118 -1.24 32.53 -4.06
C ASP A 118 -2.59 32.74 -4.76
N GLU A 119 -2.68 32.48 -6.07
CA GLU A 119 -3.95 32.46 -6.81
C GLU A 119 -4.93 31.46 -6.20
N PHE A 120 -4.47 30.23 -5.89
CA PHE A 120 -5.30 29.20 -5.28
C PHE A 120 -5.94 29.68 -3.98
N THR A 121 -5.13 30.23 -3.08
CA THR A 121 -5.59 30.69 -1.77
C THR A 121 -6.48 31.93 -1.89
N ARG A 122 -6.08 32.92 -2.70
CA ARG A 122 -6.82 34.19 -2.87
C ARG A 122 -8.20 33.99 -3.50
N THR A 123 -8.34 33.01 -4.39
CA THR A 123 -9.60 32.73 -5.10
C THR A 123 -10.49 31.72 -4.40
N HIS A 124 -10.10 31.26 -3.20
CA HIS A 124 -10.81 30.21 -2.47
C HIS A 124 -11.01 28.94 -3.33
N ALA A 125 -9.98 28.57 -4.08
CA ALA A 125 -10.03 27.47 -5.03
C ALA A 125 -10.32 26.12 -4.37
N GLU A 126 -10.06 25.96 -3.06
CA GLU A 126 -10.45 24.79 -2.29
C GLU A 126 -11.96 24.50 -2.35
N GLN A 127 -12.78 25.53 -2.61
CA GLN A 127 -14.24 25.42 -2.62
C GLN A 127 -14.80 24.92 -3.95
N LEU A 128 -13.98 24.94 -5.01
CA LEU A 128 -14.39 24.57 -6.38
C LEU A 128 -14.64 23.07 -6.54
N ILE A 129 -14.00 22.23 -5.71
CA ILE A 129 -14.18 20.78 -5.72
C ILE A 129 -14.55 20.30 -4.32
N ARG A 130 -15.72 19.69 -4.21
CA ARG A 130 -16.25 19.14 -2.94
C ARG A 130 -16.07 17.63 -2.81
N ASP A 131 -15.72 16.93 -3.88
CA ASP A 131 -15.48 15.49 -3.87
C ASP A 131 -14.38 15.12 -2.85
N PRO A 132 -14.70 14.32 -1.80
CA PRO A 132 -13.73 13.88 -0.82
C PRO A 132 -12.54 13.15 -1.44
N LEU A 133 -12.77 12.32 -2.46
CA LEU A 133 -11.67 11.57 -3.08
C LEU A 133 -10.69 12.49 -3.80
N ALA A 134 -11.19 13.45 -4.59
CA ALA A 134 -10.37 14.48 -5.22
C ALA A 134 -9.56 15.28 -4.18
N ARG A 135 -10.20 15.70 -3.08
CA ARG A 135 -9.55 16.43 -1.98
C ARG A 135 -8.45 15.60 -1.33
N ALA A 136 -8.70 14.31 -1.08
CA ALA A 136 -7.74 13.41 -0.48
C ALA A 136 -6.50 13.21 -1.36
N ILE A 137 -6.67 12.97 -2.66
CA ILE A 137 -5.57 12.82 -3.62
C ILE A 137 -4.81 14.16 -3.77
N PHE A 138 -5.50 15.29 -3.83
CA PHE A 138 -4.83 16.58 -3.93
C PHE A 138 -4.00 16.90 -2.68
N GLN A 139 -4.55 16.63 -1.50
CA GLN A 139 -3.81 16.75 -0.25
C GLN A 139 -2.59 15.82 -0.22
N ARG A 140 -2.72 14.61 -0.79
CA ARG A 140 -1.66 13.61 -0.97
C ARG A 140 -0.46 14.16 -1.73
N ASP A 141 -0.75 14.87 -2.80
CA ASP A 141 0.22 15.47 -3.72
C ASP A 141 0.94 16.63 -3.02
N LEU A 142 0.17 17.55 -2.40
CA LEU A 142 0.70 18.72 -1.72
C LEU A 142 1.60 18.35 -0.54
N TRP A 143 1.18 17.37 0.27
CA TRP A 143 1.96 16.92 1.41
C TRP A 143 3.26 16.23 0.98
N ALA A 144 3.26 15.49 -0.14
CA ALA A 144 4.50 14.92 -0.69
C ALA A 144 5.55 16.00 -1.00
N VAL A 145 5.13 17.10 -1.64
CA VAL A 145 6.02 18.23 -1.95
C VAL A 145 6.44 18.96 -0.68
N PHE A 146 5.53 19.11 0.29
CA PHE A 146 5.86 19.69 1.59
C PHE A 146 6.95 18.89 2.32
N ASP A 147 6.84 17.57 2.39
CA ASP A 147 7.83 16.71 3.03
C ASP A 147 9.22 16.82 2.38
N TRP A 148 9.26 16.98 1.05
CA TRP A 148 10.50 17.23 0.31
C TRP A 148 11.10 18.61 0.64
N LEU A 149 10.29 19.66 0.71
CA LEU A 149 10.75 21.01 1.07
C LEU A 149 11.34 21.04 2.48
N ALA A 150 10.66 20.39 3.42
CA ALA A 150 11.02 20.29 4.84
C ALA A 150 12.15 19.30 5.15
N GLY A 151 12.68 18.61 4.13
CA GLY A 151 13.81 17.69 4.28
C GLY A 151 15.11 18.41 4.66
N PRO A 152 16.09 17.70 5.26
CA PRO A 152 17.38 18.28 5.64
C PRO A 152 18.23 18.52 4.38
N LEU A 153 18.11 19.71 3.79
CA LEU A 153 18.74 20.09 2.52
C LEU A 153 19.46 21.42 2.64
N ASN A 154 20.52 21.58 1.86
CA ASN A 154 21.31 22.82 1.81
C ASN A 154 20.73 23.77 0.76
N GLY A 155 20.60 25.05 1.11
CA GLY A 155 20.27 26.13 0.18
C GLY A 155 18.78 26.32 -0.08
N HIS A 156 18.47 27.51 -0.61
CA HIS A 156 17.11 27.97 -0.92
C HIS A 156 16.18 28.02 0.30
N GLU A 157 16.73 28.31 1.49
CA GLU A 157 16.01 28.31 2.76
C GLU A 157 14.79 29.25 2.73
N GLU A 158 14.95 30.42 2.12
CA GLU A 158 13.86 31.38 1.97
C GLU A 158 12.76 30.85 1.03
N GLN A 159 13.14 30.36 -0.15
CA GLN A 159 12.20 29.82 -1.14
C GLN A 159 11.44 28.62 -0.60
N ARG A 160 12.14 27.72 0.10
CA ARG A 160 11.55 26.56 0.79
C ARG A 160 10.53 27.02 1.82
N ALA A 161 10.91 27.90 2.75
CA ALA A 161 10.01 28.41 3.77
C ALA A 161 8.79 29.17 3.20
N GLN A 162 8.94 29.83 2.04
CA GLN A 162 7.85 30.49 1.35
C GLN A 162 6.86 29.49 0.72
N LEU A 163 7.34 28.41 0.09
CA LEU A 163 6.50 27.37 -0.48
C LEU A 163 5.85 26.50 0.62
N GLU A 164 6.58 26.13 1.66
CA GLU A 164 6.07 25.38 2.81
C GLU A 164 4.84 26.05 3.44
N ARG A 165 4.90 27.36 3.67
CA ARG A 165 3.77 28.13 4.23
C ARG A 165 2.52 28.04 3.35
N ARG A 166 2.69 28.19 2.04
CA ARG A 166 1.59 28.16 1.07
C ARG A 166 0.99 26.76 0.96
N LEU A 167 1.84 25.75 0.84
CA LEU A 167 1.39 24.36 0.80
C LEU A 167 0.68 23.98 2.09
N ALA A 168 1.18 24.34 3.26
CA ALA A 168 0.51 24.07 4.54
C ALA A 168 -0.86 24.75 4.63
N ALA A 169 -0.99 26.00 4.17
CA ALA A 169 -2.28 26.70 4.12
C ALA A 169 -3.28 25.96 3.21
N ILE A 170 -2.85 25.51 2.03
CA ILE A 170 -3.71 24.78 1.09
C ILE A 170 -4.05 23.39 1.64
N ILE A 171 -3.08 22.65 2.21
CA ILE A 171 -3.29 21.34 2.85
C ILE A 171 -4.39 21.45 3.92
N LYS A 172 -4.32 22.47 4.78
CA LYS A 172 -5.36 22.76 5.77
C LYS A 172 -6.72 23.06 5.12
N ALA A 173 -6.73 23.89 4.07
CA ALA A 173 -7.96 24.29 3.38
C ALA A 173 -8.68 23.11 2.70
N VAL A 174 -7.91 22.14 2.17
CA VAL A 174 -8.46 20.94 1.53
C VAL A 174 -8.61 19.74 2.47
N ALA A 175 -8.28 19.90 3.76
CA ALA A 175 -8.34 18.84 4.76
C ALA A 175 -9.77 18.28 4.92
N LEU A 176 -9.85 16.96 5.07
CA LEU A 176 -11.11 16.24 5.17
C LEU A 176 -11.50 16.06 6.64
N THR A 177 -12.79 15.97 6.93
CA THR A 177 -13.24 15.53 8.25
C THR A 177 -12.83 14.07 8.48
N PRO A 178 -12.67 13.63 9.74
CA PRO A 178 -12.43 12.22 10.05
C PRO A 178 -13.49 11.29 9.46
N ASP A 179 -14.74 11.75 9.36
CA ASP A 179 -15.83 10.98 8.78
C ASP A 179 -15.68 10.82 7.27
N GLU A 180 -15.37 11.91 6.54
CA GLU A 180 -15.08 11.83 5.10
C GLU A 180 -13.90 10.89 4.82
N ILE A 181 -12.83 10.92 5.63
CA ILE A 181 -11.67 10.04 5.46
C ILE A 181 -12.05 8.57 5.60
N ARG A 182 -12.89 8.22 6.60
CA ARG A 182 -13.35 6.84 6.80
C ARG A 182 -14.21 6.31 5.66
N HIS A 183 -14.92 7.19 4.96
CA HIS A 183 -15.80 6.83 3.83
C HIS A 183 -15.11 6.93 2.47
N LEU A 184 -13.81 7.24 2.41
CA LEU A 184 -13.04 7.14 1.17
C LEU A 184 -13.03 5.68 0.66
N PRO A 185 -12.91 5.47 -0.66
CA PRO A 185 -12.89 4.12 -1.23
C PRO A 185 -11.70 3.30 -0.72
N ASP A 186 -11.98 2.07 -0.25
CA ASP A 186 -10.97 1.03 -0.07
C ASP A 186 -10.74 0.34 -1.42
N ASN A 187 -9.76 0.85 -2.17
CA ASN A 187 -9.39 0.33 -3.49
C ASN A 187 -8.64 -1.02 -3.44
N PHE A 188 -8.43 -1.58 -2.25
CA PHE A 188 -7.83 -2.90 -2.06
C PHE A 188 -8.85 -3.94 -1.57
N ALA A 189 -9.95 -3.53 -0.93
CA ALA A 189 -10.97 -4.43 -0.38
C ALA A 189 -11.45 -5.49 -1.37
N ALA A 190 -11.81 -5.10 -2.59
CA ALA A 190 -12.30 -6.02 -3.63
C ALA A 190 -11.23 -6.99 -4.15
N LEU A 191 -9.94 -6.68 -3.91
CA LEU A 191 -8.81 -7.50 -4.35
C LEU A 191 -8.32 -8.44 -3.24
N ARG A 192 -8.71 -8.24 -1.98
CA ARG A 192 -8.28 -9.11 -0.87
C ARG A 192 -8.68 -10.56 -1.13
N GLY A 193 -7.74 -11.47 -0.86
CA GLY A 193 -7.95 -12.91 -1.02
C GLY A 193 -7.97 -13.39 -2.48
N SER A 194 -7.98 -12.47 -3.46
CA SER A 194 -7.83 -12.85 -4.87
C SER A 194 -6.41 -13.34 -5.16
N THR A 195 -6.27 -14.00 -6.30
CA THR A 195 -4.98 -14.50 -6.80
C THR A 195 -4.69 -13.86 -8.15
N THR A 196 -3.46 -13.39 -8.33
CA THR A 196 -3.01 -12.77 -9.59
C THR A 196 -2.83 -13.83 -10.67
N SER A 197 -2.70 -13.41 -11.94
CA SER A 197 -2.43 -14.33 -13.06
C SER A 197 -1.17 -15.18 -12.89
N ASP A 198 -0.25 -14.72 -12.05
CA ASP A 198 1.05 -15.34 -11.84
C ASP A 198 1.09 -16.10 -10.51
N ASP A 199 -0.09 -16.42 -9.99
CA ASP A 199 -0.39 -17.16 -8.77
C ASP A 199 -0.04 -16.47 -7.46
N PHE A 200 0.18 -15.16 -7.41
CA PHE A 200 0.35 -14.48 -6.12
C PHE A 200 -0.99 -14.33 -5.41
N ALA A 201 -1.09 -14.80 -4.17
CA ALA A 201 -2.25 -14.49 -3.35
C ALA A 201 -2.13 -13.05 -2.83
N LEU A 202 -3.22 -12.29 -2.85
CA LEU A 202 -3.28 -10.99 -2.19
C LEU A 202 -3.60 -11.14 -0.69
N PRO A 203 -3.03 -10.29 0.18
CA PRO A 203 -3.27 -10.32 1.61
C PRO A 203 -4.74 -10.35 2.01
N ASP A 204 -5.08 -11.36 2.82
CA ASP A 204 -6.38 -11.52 3.46
C ASP A 204 -6.21 -12.38 4.73
N PRO A 205 -6.50 -11.84 5.92
CA PRO A 205 -6.46 -12.61 7.17
C PRO A 205 -7.27 -13.90 7.13
N ALA A 206 -8.42 -13.91 6.43
CA ALA A 206 -9.26 -15.09 6.27
C ALA A 206 -8.60 -16.17 5.41
N ALA A 207 -7.68 -15.79 4.51
CA ALA A 207 -6.90 -16.68 3.67
C ALA A 207 -5.54 -17.09 4.29
N GLY A 208 -5.40 -16.98 5.62
CA GLY A 208 -4.22 -17.43 6.36
C GLY A 208 -3.05 -16.44 6.40
N TRP A 209 -3.23 -15.21 5.91
CA TRP A 209 -2.25 -14.15 6.11
C TRP A 209 -2.26 -13.67 7.57
N ARG A 210 -1.09 -13.27 8.07
CA ARG A 210 -0.91 -12.68 9.40
C ARG A 210 -0.18 -11.36 9.25
N LEU A 211 -0.72 -10.30 9.84
CA LEU A 211 -0.01 -9.04 9.94
C LEU A 211 1.09 -9.18 11.00
N ILE A 212 2.25 -8.59 10.73
CA ILE A 212 3.41 -8.63 11.62
C ILE A 212 3.73 -7.22 12.09
N GLY A 213 4.00 -7.09 13.39
CA GLY A 213 4.44 -5.87 14.06
C GLY A 213 5.75 -6.04 14.81
N ARG A 214 6.21 -4.95 15.43
CA ARG A 214 7.45 -4.90 16.24
C ARG A 214 7.12 -4.71 17.71
N ASP A 215 7.83 -5.41 18.59
CA ASP A 215 7.64 -5.28 20.04
C ASP A 215 8.05 -3.90 20.59
N ASP A 216 8.87 -3.15 19.85
CA ASP A 216 9.32 -1.80 20.23
C ASP A 216 8.32 -0.68 19.88
N GLY A 217 7.17 -1.03 19.29
CA GLY A 217 6.12 -0.08 18.93
C GLY A 217 6.49 0.87 17.77
N THR A 218 7.59 0.60 17.07
CA THR A 218 7.96 1.34 15.85
C THR A 218 7.38 0.66 14.60
N PRO A 219 7.21 1.35 13.45
CA PRO A 219 6.59 0.75 12.27
C PRO A 219 7.44 -0.37 11.66
N ILE A 220 6.82 -1.49 11.29
CA ILE A 220 7.48 -2.73 10.84
C ILE A 220 8.46 -2.58 9.65
N ALA A 221 8.32 -1.55 8.82
CA ALA A 221 9.17 -1.28 7.66
C ALA A 221 9.85 0.10 7.74
N PRO A 222 10.75 0.35 8.71
CA PRO A 222 11.24 1.68 9.03
C PRO A 222 11.99 2.35 7.88
N ILE A 223 12.73 1.57 7.07
CA ILE A 223 13.44 2.08 5.89
C ILE A 223 12.48 2.65 4.83
N HIS A 224 11.25 2.11 4.73
CA HIS A 224 10.21 2.64 3.84
C HIS A 224 9.48 3.82 4.50
N SER A 225 9.22 3.76 5.80
CA SER A 225 8.56 4.83 6.55
C SER A 225 9.37 6.14 6.61
N TYR A 226 10.71 6.06 6.53
CA TYR A 226 11.57 7.24 6.62
C TYR A 226 11.40 8.26 5.47
N PRO A 227 11.46 7.85 4.19
CA PRO A 227 11.21 8.77 3.07
C PRO A 227 9.72 8.93 2.73
N PHE A 228 8.86 7.96 3.07
CA PHE A 228 7.43 7.99 2.80
C PHE A 228 6.62 8.23 4.07
N ARG A 229 6.93 9.31 4.79
CA ARG A 229 6.41 9.61 6.13
C ARG A 229 4.89 9.77 6.17
N ARG A 230 4.33 10.29 5.08
CA ARG A 230 2.89 10.41 4.86
C ARG A 230 2.19 9.06 4.59
N SER A 231 2.79 7.90 4.83
CA SER A 231 2.21 6.58 4.56
C SER A 231 2.38 5.60 5.73
N LEU A 232 1.39 4.72 5.90
CA LEU A 232 1.46 3.54 6.75
C LEU A 232 1.96 2.35 5.90
N PHE A 233 2.89 1.57 6.43
CA PHE A 233 3.36 0.33 5.83
C PHE A 233 2.95 -0.85 6.70
N LEU A 234 2.22 -1.79 6.11
CA LEU A 234 1.77 -3.03 6.73
C LEU A 234 2.53 -4.20 6.11
N VAL A 235 3.02 -5.12 6.94
CA VAL A 235 3.71 -6.32 6.46
C VAL A 235 2.89 -7.55 6.82
N TYR A 236 2.43 -8.26 5.81
CA TYR A 236 1.73 -9.54 5.98
C TYR A 236 2.64 -10.70 5.62
N MET A 237 2.50 -11.80 6.36
CA MET A 237 3.15 -13.08 6.10
C MET A 237 2.11 -14.17 5.94
N LYS A 238 2.34 -15.07 5.00
CA LYS A 238 1.59 -16.31 4.83
C LYS A 238 2.55 -17.48 4.70
N LEU A 239 2.45 -18.40 5.64
CA LEU A 239 3.20 -19.66 5.61
C LEU A 239 2.50 -20.66 4.67
N PRO A 240 3.26 -21.57 4.02
CA PRO A 240 2.68 -22.59 3.16
C PRO A 240 1.84 -23.60 3.97
N PRO A 241 0.83 -24.25 3.35
CA PRO A 241 0.14 -25.38 3.96
C PRO A 241 1.11 -26.48 4.39
N GLY A 242 0.87 -27.08 5.55
CA GLY A 242 1.76 -28.11 6.13
C GLY A 242 3.04 -27.56 6.76
N GLY A 243 3.26 -26.24 6.73
CA GLY A 243 4.29 -25.57 7.51
C GLY A 243 3.94 -25.47 9.00
N PRO A 244 4.81 -24.86 9.82
CA PRO A 244 4.51 -24.57 11.22
C PRO A 244 3.33 -23.61 11.35
N GLU A 245 2.61 -23.70 12.47
CA GLU A 245 1.60 -22.72 12.81
C GLU A 245 2.21 -21.30 12.87
N PRO A 246 1.61 -20.27 12.26
CA PRO A 246 2.21 -18.93 12.17
C PRO A 246 2.59 -18.33 13.53
N ALA A 247 1.77 -18.54 14.56
CA ALA A 247 2.06 -18.05 15.90
C ALA A 247 3.29 -18.72 16.51
N ALA A 248 3.43 -20.04 16.33
CA ALA A 248 4.60 -20.79 16.80
C ALA A 248 5.88 -20.37 16.05
N TYR A 249 5.78 -20.12 14.74
CA TYR A 249 6.90 -19.64 13.94
C TYR A 249 7.37 -18.25 14.38
N LEU A 250 6.45 -17.30 14.56
CA LEU A 250 6.80 -15.96 15.05
C LEU A 250 7.40 -16.00 16.45
N GLU A 251 6.90 -16.85 17.35
CA GLU A 251 7.50 -16.99 18.68
C GLU A 251 8.90 -17.60 18.62
N ALA A 252 9.17 -18.55 17.71
CA ALA A 252 10.52 -19.06 17.49
C ALA A 252 11.48 -17.96 17.01
N MET A 253 11.02 -17.08 16.10
CA MET A 253 11.80 -15.91 15.67
C MET A 253 12.09 -14.95 16.83
N ARG A 254 11.11 -14.70 17.71
CA ARG A 254 11.29 -13.85 18.90
C ARG A 254 12.24 -14.47 19.91
N ALA A 255 12.09 -15.77 20.20
CA ALA A 255 12.97 -16.50 21.10
C ALA A 255 14.42 -16.41 20.60
N TYR A 256 14.63 -16.63 19.30
CA TYR A 256 15.95 -16.47 18.68
C TYR A 256 16.53 -15.06 18.88
N SER A 257 15.74 -14.01 18.61
CA SER A 257 16.18 -12.62 18.81
C SER A 257 16.53 -12.31 20.28
N ARG A 258 15.81 -12.90 21.24
CA ARG A 258 16.11 -12.74 22.68
C ARG A 258 17.41 -13.41 23.10
N GLU A 259 17.73 -14.55 22.49
CA GLU A 259 18.97 -15.28 22.74
C GLU A 259 20.19 -14.66 22.02
N HIS A 260 19.94 -13.82 21.02
CA HIS A 260 20.98 -13.17 20.20
C HIS A 260 20.81 -11.64 20.15
N PRO A 261 20.81 -10.92 21.30
CA PRO A 261 20.73 -9.47 21.31
C PRO A 261 22.08 -8.86 20.88
N GLY A 262 22.08 -7.90 19.95
CA GLY A 262 23.32 -7.28 19.46
C GLY A 262 23.90 -7.92 18.20
N SER A 263 25.13 -7.56 17.86
CA SER A 263 25.69 -7.65 16.50
C SER A 263 26.63 -8.85 16.25
N GLU A 264 26.42 -9.99 16.91
CA GLU A 264 27.28 -11.17 16.77
C GLU A 264 27.08 -11.97 15.47
N CYS A 265 26.19 -11.52 14.59
CA CYS A 265 25.82 -12.19 13.34
C CYS A 265 26.55 -11.60 12.13
N ILE A 266 27.86 -11.48 12.22
CA ILE A 266 28.68 -10.95 11.11
C ILE A 266 29.30 -12.13 10.38
N ALA A 267 28.87 -12.38 9.15
CA ALA A 267 29.61 -13.26 8.25
C ALA A 267 30.99 -12.61 7.93
N PRO A 268 32.11 -13.35 7.97
CA PRO A 268 32.24 -14.80 8.13
C PRO A 268 32.51 -15.27 9.58
N VAL A 269 32.49 -14.37 10.56
CA VAL A 269 32.99 -14.61 11.92
C VAL A 269 32.06 -15.51 12.74
N ARG A 270 30.74 -15.35 12.60
CA ARG A 270 29.76 -16.21 13.27
C ARG A 270 28.48 -16.31 12.46
N HIS A 271 28.16 -17.53 12.05
CA HIS A 271 26.93 -17.85 11.35
C HIS A 271 25.78 -17.92 12.36
N CYS A 272 25.00 -16.84 12.42
CA CYS A 272 23.69 -16.89 13.02
C CYS A 272 22.76 -17.70 12.12
N ASN A 273 22.16 -18.75 12.68
CA ASN A 273 21.19 -19.60 11.99
C ASN A 273 19.79 -19.30 12.54
N PRO A 274 19.21 -18.12 12.25
CA PRO A 274 17.85 -17.82 12.69
C PRO A 274 16.87 -18.84 12.09
N PRO A 275 15.69 -19.04 12.71
CA PRO A 275 14.60 -19.82 12.12
C PRO A 275 14.28 -19.33 10.70
N GLN A 276 14.70 -20.10 9.69
CA GLN A 276 14.44 -19.79 8.30
C GLN A 276 12.95 -19.93 7.97
N PHE A 277 12.50 -19.23 6.94
CA PHE A 277 11.15 -19.45 6.41
C PHE A 277 10.99 -20.90 5.92
N PRO A 278 9.78 -21.46 5.94
CA PRO A 278 9.43 -22.59 5.08
C PRO A 278 9.43 -22.19 3.60
N VAL A 279 9.87 -23.08 2.72
CA VAL A 279 9.74 -22.89 1.25
C VAL A 279 8.26 -22.73 0.88
N GLY A 280 7.95 -21.72 0.06
CA GLY A 280 6.59 -21.33 -0.30
C GLY A 280 6.01 -20.19 0.54
N THR A 281 6.75 -19.71 1.55
CA THR A 281 6.36 -18.52 2.32
C THR A 281 6.13 -17.33 1.41
N GLN A 282 5.08 -16.57 1.71
CA GLN A 282 4.73 -15.34 1.01
C GLN A 282 4.77 -14.15 1.97
N LEU A 283 5.31 -13.04 1.48
CA LEU A 283 5.31 -11.75 2.18
C LEU A 283 4.62 -10.71 1.32
N ALA A 284 3.93 -9.79 1.97
CA ALA A 284 3.35 -8.63 1.33
C ALA A 284 3.67 -7.35 2.11
N LEU A 285 4.09 -6.30 1.40
CA LEU A 285 4.20 -4.94 1.92
C LEU A 285 3.06 -4.12 1.32
N VAL A 286 2.11 -3.71 2.15
CA VAL A 286 0.96 -2.89 1.76
C VAL A 286 1.20 -1.47 2.25
N ARG A 287 1.18 -0.50 1.35
CA ARG A 287 1.31 0.93 1.66
C ARG A 287 -0.05 1.59 1.63
N ARG A 288 -0.49 2.19 2.74
CA ARG A 288 -1.71 3.00 2.83
C ARG A 288 -1.40 4.48 3.02
N ALA A 289 -2.26 5.32 2.47
CA ALA A 289 -2.15 6.77 2.59
C ALA A 289 -2.55 7.25 3.99
N LEU A 290 -1.72 8.11 4.59
CA LEU A 290 -2.13 8.98 5.70
C LEU A 290 -2.66 10.30 5.12
N LEU A 291 -3.69 10.85 5.75
CA LEU A 291 -4.24 12.17 5.43
C LEU A 291 -4.26 13.04 6.69
N VAL A 292 -4.25 14.34 6.50
CA VAL A 292 -4.49 15.35 7.53
C VAL A 292 -5.99 15.62 7.59
N ASP A 293 -6.56 15.49 8.78
CA ASP A 293 -7.95 15.83 9.04
C ASP A 293 -8.15 17.35 9.27
N THR A 294 -9.41 17.80 9.33
CA THR A 294 -9.75 19.20 9.60
C THR A 294 -9.26 19.72 10.96
N THR A 295 -8.86 18.84 11.88
CA THR A 295 -8.25 19.21 13.17
C THR A 295 -6.73 19.30 13.10
N GLY A 296 -6.13 19.03 11.94
CA GLY A 296 -4.68 19.04 11.73
C GLY A 296 -3.98 17.77 12.25
N ARG A 297 -4.71 16.66 12.42
CA ARG A 297 -4.16 15.38 12.88
C ARG A 297 -3.98 14.41 11.72
N PRO A 298 -2.99 13.51 11.80
CA PRO A 298 -2.82 12.47 10.79
C PRO A 298 -3.84 11.34 11.04
N VAL A 299 -4.45 10.85 9.97
CA VAL A 299 -5.46 9.79 9.98
C VAL A 299 -5.15 8.79 8.87
N VAL A 300 -5.19 7.50 9.18
CA VAL A 300 -5.05 6.43 8.18
C VAL A 300 -6.30 6.40 7.31
N SER A 301 -6.09 6.48 6.00
CA SER A 301 -7.18 6.33 5.02
C SER A 301 -7.29 4.88 4.53
N PRO A 302 -8.46 4.48 4.00
CA PRO A 302 -8.63 3.19 3.31
C PRO A 302 -7.85 3.08 1.99
N ILE A 303 -7.31 4.18 1.45
CA ILE A 303 -6.64 4.21 0.16
C ILE A 303 -5.29 3.48 0.25
N THR A 304 -5.16 2.40 -0.50
CA THR A 304 -3.93 1.65 -0.70
C THR A 304 -3.18 2.20 -1.91
N GLU A 305 -1.94 2.62 -1.69
CA GLU A 305 -1.07 3.24 -2.69
C GLU A 305 -0.22 2.22 -3.44
N SER A 306 0.21 1.16 -2.76
CA SER A 306 0.95 0.07 -3.39
C SER A 306 0.86 -1.23 -2.60
N VAL A 307 1.06 -2.34 -3.30
CA VAL A 307 1.20 -3.68 -2.74
C VAL A 307 2.41 -4.34 -3.40
N GLN A 308 3.43 -4.68 -2.62
CA GLN A 308 4.56 -5.49 -3.07
C GLN A 308 4.42 -6.89 -2.52
N LEU A 309 4.61 -7.90 -3.36
CA LEU A 309 4.48 -9.31 -3.02
C LEU A 309 5.80 -10.03 -3.27
N ARG A 310 6.14 -10.97 -2.39
CA ARG A 310 7.28 -11.88 -2.54
C ARG A 310 6.85 -13.29 -2.21
N ARG A 311 7.31 -14.26 -3.00
CA ARG A 311 7.17 -15.70 -2.72
C ARG A 311 8.55 -16.34 -2.73
N TYR A 312 8.92 -16.99 -1.65
CA TYR A 312 10.17 -17.74 -1.54
C TYR A 312 9.98 -19.13 -2.14
N LEU A 313 10.64 -19.39 -3.27
CA LEU A 313 10.61 -20.67 -3.98
C LEU A 313 11.68 -21.63 -3.47
N GLU A 314 12.78 -21.10 -2.94
CA GLU A 314 13.91 -21.87 -2.42
C GLU A 314 14.61 -21.07 -1.32
N ILE A 315 15.17 -21.77 -0.34
CA ILE A 315 15.98 -21.19 0.74
C ILE A 315 17.23 -22.04 0.87
N PRO A 316 18.33 -21.69 0.17
CA PRO A 316 19.55 -22.48 0.20
C PRO A 316 20.19 -22.43 1.60
N ALA A 317 20.91 -23.50 1.96
CA ALA A 317 21.66 -23.55 3.22
C ALA A 317 22.88 -22.61 3.23
N GLN A 318 23.36 -22.18 2.06
CA GLN A 318 24.54 -21.33 1.91
C GLN A 318 24.31 -20.27 0.83
N PHE A 319 24.98 -19.13 1.00
CA PHE A 319 25.00 -18.05 0.02
C PHE A 319 25.75 -18.48 -1.24
N THR A 320 25.01 -18.67 -2.34
CA THR A 320 25.58 -18.87 -3.67
C THR A 320 25.41 -17.59 -4.50
N ILE A 321 26.46 -17.22 -5.23
CA ILE A 321 26.53 -15.97 -6.02
C ILE A 321 25.60 -16.02 -7.27
N ASP A 322 24.84 -17.09 -7.49
CA ASP A 322 23.92 -17.18 -8.64
C ASP A 322 22.58 -16.47 -8.35
N TRP A 323 22.69 -15.14 -8.27
CA TRP A 323 21.72 -14.11 -7.94
C TRP A 323 20.52 -13.96 -8.90
N ARG A 324 20.18 -14.97 -9.73
CA ARG A 324 19.22 -14.81 -10.85
C ARG A 324 17.74 -14.65 -10.44
N GLY A 325 17.44 -14.27 -9.20
CA GLY A 325 16.05 -14.13 -8.75
C GLY A 325 15.27 -15.46 -8.77
N VAL A 326 15.96 -16.59 -8.88
CA VAL A 326 15.35 -17.94 -8.92
C VAL A 326 14.78 -18.35 -7.56
N MET A 327 15.34 -17.86 -6.45
CA MET A 327 14.89 -18.18 -5.10
C MET A 327 13.60 -17.46 -4.68
N GLN A 328 13.28 -16.34 -5.33
CA GLN A 328 12.10 -15.55 -4.98
C GLN A 328 11.42 -14.94 -6.20
N ARG A 329 10.10 -15.10 -6.29
CA ARG A 329 9.27 -14.36 -7.25
C ARG A 329 8.76 -13.08 -6.60
N ARG A 330 8.65 -12.02 -7.39
CA ARG A 330 8.18 -10.70 -6.95
C ARG A 330 7.05 -10.20 -7.84
N ALA A 331 6.12 -9.46 -7.26
CA ALA A 331 5.15 -8.66 -7.99
C ALA A 331 4.95 -7.33 -7.25
N GLU A 332 4.64 -6.28 -7.99
CA GLU A 332 4.28 -4.98 -7.42
C GLU A 332 3.04 -4.44 -8.11
N PHE A 333 2.16 -3.86 -7.31
CA PHE A 333 0.97 -3.15 -7.73
C PHE A 333 1.08 -1.71 -7.23
N GLN A 334 0.84 -0.75 -8.11
CA GLN A 334 0.84 0.66 -7.77
C GLN A 334 -0.52 1.27 -8.10
N MET A 335 -0.97 2.16 -7.23
CA MET A 335 -2.19 2.92 -7.43
C MET A 335 -2.03 3.87 -8.61
N THR A 336 -3.06 3.94 -9.46
CA THR A 336 -3.24 4.99 -10.45
C THR A 336 -4.36 5.91 -9.99
N ARG A 337 -4.16 7.24 -10.03
CA ARG A 337 -5.23 8.19 -9.70
C ARG A 337 -6.35 8.07 -10.73
N ARG A 338 -6.02 7.76 -11.98
CA ARG A 338 -7.00 7.51 -13.06
C ARG A 338 -7.96 6.37 -12.69
N GLY A 339 -7.44 5.21 -12.31
CA GLY A 339 -8.27 4.07 -11.92
C GLY A 339 -9.08 4.37 -10.67
N LEU A 340 -8.44 4.98 -9.66
CA LEU A 340 -9.11 5.34 -8.40
C LEU A 340 -10.28 6.30 -8.60
N ARG A 341 -10.12 7.33 -9.43
CA ARG A 341 -11.15 8.35 -9.69
C ARG A 341 -12.31 7.85 -10.54
N ARG A 342 -12.10 6.83 -11.37
CA ARG A 342 -13.15 6.22 -12.19
C ARG A 342 -13.95 5.16 -11.44
N GLY A 343 -13.50 4.76 -10.24
CA GLY A 343 -14.06 3.61 -9.54
C GLY A 343 -13.69 2.27 -10.18
N ASP A 344 -12.66 2.26 -11.05
CA ASP A 344 -12.13 1.07 -11.69
C ASP A 344 -11.12 0.37 -10.77
N ILE A 345 -10.49 -0.72 -11.25
CA ILE A 345 -9.34 -1.34 -10.57
C ILE A 345 -8.20 -0.30 -10.50
N ALA A 346 -7.99 0.25 -9.31
CA ALA A 346 -7.03 1.34 -9.10
C ALA A 346 -5.59 0.85 -8.91
N LEU A 347 -5.39 -0.40 -8.49
CA LEU A 347 -4.07 -1.01 -8.27
C LEU A 347 -3.62 -1.76 -9.53
N ARG A 348 -2.64 -1.19 -10.21
CA ARG A 348 -2.10 -1.68 -11.47
C ARG A 348 -0.83 -2.49 -11.24
N ARG A 349 -0.73 -3.67 -11.87
CA ARG A 349 0.51 -4.47 -11.87
C ARG A 349 1.62 -3.74 -12.63
N ILE A 350 2.81 -3.71 -12.03
CA ILE A 350 4.05 -3.27 -12.68
C ILE A 350 4.58 -4.41 -13.57
N ALA A 351 4.90 -4.13 -14.83
CA ALA A 351 5.45 -5.15 -15.74
C ALA A 351 6.90 -5.52 -15.36
N GLU A 352 7.37 -6.70 -15.77
CA GLU A 352 8.68 -7.21 -15.37
C GLU A 352 9.85 -6.36 -15.88
N ASP A 353 9.68 -5.73 -17.03
CA ASP A 353 10.63 -4.84 -17.70
C ASP A 353 10.30 -3.34 -17.51
N GLU A 354 9.20 -3.03 -16.82
CA GLU A 354 8.76 -1.65 -16.62
C GLU A 354 9.80 -0.86 -15.84
N SER A 355 10.22 0.26 -16.41
CA SER A 355 11.21 1.16 -15.83
C SER A 355 10.55 2.49 -15.48
N GLN A 356 10.74 2.94 -14.25
CA GLN A 356 10.26 4.23 -13.75
C GLN A 356 11.44 5.05 -13.23
N PHE A 357 11.27 6.32 -12.89
CA PHE A 357 12.28 7.04 -12.11
C PHE A 357 12.28 6.57 -10.66
N GLN A 358 13.42 6.64 -9.98
CA GLN A 358 13.54 6.30 -8.57
C GLN A 358 13.55 7.59 -7.75
N VAL A 359 12.80 7.63 -6.66
CA VAL A 359 12.83 8.74 -5.67
C VAL A 359 13.14 8.23 -4.25
N PHE A 360 13.29 6.92 -4.10
CA PHE A 360 13.60 6.22 -2.86
C PHE A 360 15.08 5.81 -2.85
N LEU A 361 15.85 6.18 -1.81
CA LEU A 361 17.27 5.80 -1.67
C LEU A 361 18.11 6.08 -2.93
N THR A 362 17.96 7.28 -3.49
CA THR A 362 18.73 7.78 -4.63
C THR A 362 19.99 8.53 -4.16
N HIS A 363 20.92 8.83 -5.06
CA HIS A 363 22.03 9.75 -4.78
C HIS A 363 21.56 11.22 -4.70
N GLY A 364 20.31 11.48 -5.07
CA GLY A 364 19.65 12.78 -4.98
C GLY A 364 19.76 13.63 -6.24
N PHE A 365 20.34 13.12 -7.33
CA PHE A 365 20.50 13.87 -8.57
C PHE A 365 19.24 13.86 -9.43
N ASP A 366 19.02 14.97 -10.14
CA ASP A 366 17.89 15.10 -11.06
C ASP A 366 17.93 14.05 -12.16
N PHE A 367 16.81 13.36 -12.35
CA PHE A 367 16.65 12.33 -13.38
C PHE A 367 17.73 11.22 -13.31
N GLU A 368 18.05 10.75 -12.09
CA GLU A 368 18.74 9.46 -11.94
C GLU A 368 17.99 8.41 -12.76
N GLY A 369 18.62 7.96 -13.86
CA GLY A 369 17.95 7.37 -15.02
C GLY A 369 16.96 6.27 -14.65
N PRO A 370 15.89 6.10 -15.44
CA PRO A 370 14.88 5.11 -15.13
C PRO A 370 15.52 3.72 -15.08
N SER A 371 15.08 2.90 -14.12
CA SER A 371 15.56 1.53 -13.96
C SER A 371 14.40 0.61 -13.68
N VAL A 372 14.57 -0.66 -14.01
CA VAL A 372 13.51 -1.68 -13.90
C VAL A 372 13.01 -1.75 -12.45
N THR A 373 11.74 -1.40 -12.23
CA THR A 373 11.18 -1.19 -10.89
C THR A 373 11.33 -2.44 -10.02
N LEU A 374 11.00 -3.62 -10.55
CA LEU A 374 11.08 -4.88 -9.79
C LEU A 374 12.51 -5.35 -9.49
N LYS A 375 13.53 -4.81 -10.17
CA LYS A 375 14.94 -5.11 -9.85
C LYS A 375 15.41 -4.32 -8.62
N ARG A 376 14.85 -3.14 -8.36
CA ARG A 376 15.23 -2.27 -7.23
C ARG A 376 14.97 -2.89 -5.88
N CYS A 377 13.84 -3.60 -5.73
CA CYS A 377 13.54 -4.34 -4.51
C CYS A 377 14.64 -5.33 -4.17
N SER A 378 15.32 -5.88 -5.18
CA SER A 378 16.37 -6.86 -4.96
C SER A 378 17.51 -6.23 -4.17
N ASN A 379 17.95 -5.00 -4.47
CA ASN A 379 19.09 -4.32 -3.81
C ASN A 379 19.01 -4.29 -2.28
N CYS A 380 17.80 -4.19 -1.72
CA CYS A 380 17.58 -4.17 -0.27
C CYS A 380 17.10 -5.51 0.31
N HIS A 381 16.72 -6.47 -0.55
CA HIS A 381 16.15 -7.76 -0.14
C HIS A 381 16.96 -8.93 -0.72
N GLN A 382 18.28 -8.74 -0.74
CA GLN A 382 19.26 -9.67 -1.32
C GLN A 382 19.47 -10.91 -0.43
N GLY A 383 19.32 -10.84 0.89
CA GLY A 383 19.65 -11.97 1.79
C GLY A 383 18.97 -13.32 1.49
N ILE A 384 19.49 -14.40 2.07
CA ILE A 384 18.84 -15.72 1.96
C ILE A 384 17.68 -15.82 2.95
N GLY A 385 16.53 -16.32 2.49
CA GLY A 385 15.39 -16.65 3.35
C GLY A 385 15.04 -15.49 4.28
N VAL A 386 15.03 -15.74 5.59
CA VAL A 386 14.69 -14.75 6.61
C VAL A 386 15.66 -13.56 6.66
N ILE A 387 16.89 -13.70 6.16
CA ILE A 387 17.85 -12.60 6.10
C ILE A 387 17.44 -11.55 5.05
N SER A 388 16.74 -11.92 3.97
CA SER A 388 16.14 -10.93 3.06
C SER A 388 14.94 -10.20 3.65
N PHE A 389 14.40 -10.68 4.77
CA PHE A 389 13.25 -10.05 5.42
C PHE A 389 13.73 -8.94 6.34
N THR A 390 13.92 -7.76 5.74
CA THR A 390 14.55 -6.61 6.40
C THR A 390 13.78 -6.01 7.58
N SER A 391 12.48 -6.34 7.71
CA SER A 391 11.71 -6.03 8.91
C SER A 391 12.20 -6.78 10.15
N TYR A 392 12.81 -7.96 9.96
CA TYR A 392 13.39 -8.79 11.01
C TYR A 392 14.92 -8.70 11.05
N SER A 393 15.58 -8.93 9.92
CA SER A 393 17.03 -8.87 9.77
C SER A 393 17.45 -7.45 9.40
N ARG A 394 18.00 -6.67 10.35
CA ARG A 394 18.41 -5.29 10.06
C ARG A 394 19.86 -5.16 9.59
N GLU A 395 20.45 -6.29 9.20
CA GLU A 395 21.84 -6.45 8.76
C GLU A 395 22.30 -5.42 7.72
N GLN A 396 21.40 -4.97 6.83
CA GLN A 396 21.74 -4.03 5.76
C GLN A 396 21.63 -2.55 6.12
N PHE A 397 20.99 -2.17 7.23
CA PHE A 397 20.55 -0.78 7.44
C PHE A 397 20.92 -0.15 8.79
N GLU A 398 21.64 -0.84 9.69
CA GLU A 398 22.11 -0.27 10.96
C GLU A 398 23.57 -0.63 11.24
N ASN A 399 24.22 0.19 12.08
CA ASN A 399 25.58 -0.06 12.59
C ASN A 399 25.68 -1.37 13.39
N GLU A 400 24.53 -1.83 13.91
CA GLU A 400 24.40 -2.96 14.82
C GLU A 400 23.47 -4.00 14.16
N HIS A 401 24.09 -5.03 13.58
CA HIS A 401 23.46 -6.16 12.88
C HIS A 401 22.58 -7.02 13.81
N THR A 402 21.40 -6.51 14.17
CA THR A 402 20.49 -7.13 15.15
C THR A 402 19.27 -7.78 14.50
N PHE A 403 18.76 -8.83 15.15
CA PHE A 403 17.44 -9.36 14.88
C PHE A 403 16.42 -8.69 15.79
N ILE A 404 15.30 -8.28 15.20
CA ILE A 404 14.23 -7.58 15.92
C ILE A 404 13.21 -8.59 16.44
N MET A 405 12.58 -8.29 17.58
CA MET A 405 11.43 -9.05 18.04
C MET A 405 10.18 -8.67 17.24
N VAL A 406 9.63 -9.64 16.51
CA VAL A 406 8.43 -9.48 15.67
C VAL A 406 7.29 -10.35 16.20
N HIS A 407 6.07 -9.84 16.20
CA HIS A 407 4.88 -10.55 16.70
C HIS A 407 3.71 -10.44 15.72
N ALA A 408 2.67 -11.25 15.94
CA ALA A 408 1.42 -11.10 15.21
C ALA A 408 0.70 -9.82 15.67
N SER A 409 0.39 -8.92 14.75
CA SER A 409 -0.16 -7.59 15.03
C SER A 409 -1.54 -7.42 14.37
N ASP A 410 -2.16 -6.26 14.56
CA ASP A 410 -3.36 -5.83 13.86
C ASP A 410 -3.21 -4.43 13.25
N GLU A 411 -4.13 -4.07 12.34
CA GLU A 411 -4.02 -2.81 11.62
C GLU A 411 -4.10 -1.59 12.56
N GLY A 412 -4.75 -1.71 13.72
CA GLY A 412 -4.87 -0.64 14.72
C GLY A 412 -3.55 -0.34 15.41
N ASP A 413 -2.84 -1.39 15.85
CA ASP A 413 -1.52 -1.25 16.48
C ASP A 413 -0.47 -0.70 15.49
N GLU A 414 -0.43 -1.22 14.25
CA GLU A 414 0.48 -0.69 13.22
C GLU A 414 0.12 0.75 12.82
N SER A 415 -1.17 1.10 12.79
CA SER A 415 -1.61 2.48 12.54
C SER A 415 -1.11 3.42 13.63
N LYS A 416 -1.22 3.02 14.90
CA LYS A 416 -0.74 3.79 16.04
C LYS A 416 0.78 3.95 16.00
N ALA A 417 1.53 2.89 15.67
CA ALA A 417 2.98 2.95 15.50
C ALA A 417 3.39 3.93 14.39
N ALA A 418 2.73 3.88 13.23
CA ALA A 418 3.00 4.78 12.10
C ALA A 418 2.69 6.24 12.43
N ILE A 419 1.55 6.51 13.09
CA ILE A 419 1.18 7.87 13.52
C ILE A 419 2.18 8.39 14.56
N THR A 420 2.50 7.60 15.58
CA THR A 420 3.49 7.98 16.61
C THR A 420 4.85 8.29 15.99
N TYR A 421 5.29 7.45 15.04
CA TYR A 421 6.52 7.68 14.30
C TYR A 421 6.47 8.98 13.50
N LEU A 422 5.39 9.23 12.75
CA LEU A 422 5.18 10.48 12.01
C LEU A 422 5.21 11.70 12.93
N GLU A 423 4.50 11.64 14.06
CA GLU A 423 4.40 12.75 15.02
C GLU A 423 5.74 13.11 15.67
N SER A 424 6.65 12.15 15.77
CA SER A 424 8.02 12.40 16.23
C SER A 424 8.87 13.22 15.24
N ARG A 425 8.49 13.27 13.95
CA ARG A 425 9.31 13.85 12.88
C ARG A 425 9.24 15.37 12.86
N GLU A 426 10.39 16.01 12.62
CA GLU A 426 10.45 17.47 12.50
C GLU A 426 9.65 18.02 11.31
N SER A 427 9.57 17.30 10.19
CA SER A 427 8.75 17.73 9.04
C SER A 427 7.26 17.79 9.40
N TRP A 428 6.75 16.83 10.18
CA TRP A 428 5.37 16.84 10.65
C TRP A 428 5.13 17.99 11.64
N LYS A 429 6.00 18.16 12.63
CA LYS A 429 5.90 19.27 13.59
C LYS A 429 5.93 20.62 12.87
N LEU A 430 6.73 20.75 11.81
CA LEU A 430 6.76 21.94 10.96
C LEU A 430 5.42 22.13 10.23
N LEU A 431 4.87 21.10 9.60
CA LEU A 431 3.56 21.17 8.96
C LEU A 431 2.48 21.63 9.94
N GLN A 432 2.41 21.03 11.12
CA GLN A 432 1.47 21.42 12.18
C GLN A 432 1.63 22.88 12.59
N ARG A 433 2.86 23.38 12.76
CA ARG A 433 3.11 24.80 13.08
C ARG A 433 2.66 25.73 11.96
N ARG A 434 2.81 25.34 10.69
CA ARG A 434 2.43 26.15 9.52
C ARG A 434 0.93 26.11 9.21
N MET A 435 0.21 25.08 9.67
CA MET A 435 -1.24 25.00 9.56
C MET A 435 -1.96 25.77 10.67
N ARG A 436 -1.29 26.18 11.75
CA ARG A 436 -1.87 27.06 12.76
C ARG A 436 -1.89 28.48 12.21
#